data_AF-A0A9E5RK46-F1
#
_entry.id   AF-A0A9E5RK46-F1
#
_cell.length_a   1.000
_cell.length_b   1.000
_cell.length_c   1.000
_cell.angle_alpha   90.00
_cell.angle_beta   90.00
_cell.angle_gamma   90.00
#
_symmetry.space_group_name_H-M   'P 1'
#
loop_
_entity.id
_entity.type
_entity.pdbx_description
1 polymer ?
#
loop_
_entity_poly.entity_id
_entity_poly.type
_entity_poly.pdbx_seq_one_letter_code
_entity_poly.pdbx_strand_id
1 'polypeptide(L)'
;MGSRIAQHKFQVVSLKWLYYKGLRAIPLAIALVGAIELIPLSPEATMMAIAQEEDQFPPNPLEIDESDPLFPQLIIDRPLSPQERRVLATALDELRVQAERELAAGNPAGAFEIWNRELRLRRVLGVEEEVDSLSRVGEIAWSESQTTETRLITERLQQIEQEVQAETPPDFDLLLRIAQAYQQMRAIDPAVTLYDQILVQARQQGDAATEQETLIALGELHLAWFDYPAAATAYQELLTLARARGDSAREVEYLQQLSYIYQENNQPQEAIAAQQELVSVYESRQEYTLIPPLKIAIADSFRAIERPDRAATHYQEAFAVARSGQQYAYASEALQKLADLYRSLDRPDDALVVYQC
;
A
#
# COMPACT_ATOMS: atom_id res chain seq x y z
N MET A 1 -44.69 17.01 -80.43
CA MET A 1 -43.53 17.65 -81.08
C MET A 1 -42.77 18.41 -80.00
N GLY A 2 -41.64 17.85 -79.52
CA GLY A 2 -40.68 18.45 -78.55
C GLY A 2 -41.24 18.76 -77.14
N SER A 3 -40.53 18.61 -76.02
CA SER A 3 -39.14 18.28 -75.77
C SER A 3 -38.95 18.04 -74.25
N ARG A 4 -38.29 16.92 -73.96
CA ARG A 4 -37.28 16.69 -72.89
C ARG A 4 -37.66 16.76 -71.41
N ILE A 5 -37.77 15.54 -70.91
CA ILE A 5 -37.46 15.02 -69.58
C ILE A 5 -36.01 15.33 -69.18
N ALA A 6 -35.79 15.72 -67.92
CA ALA A 6 -34.55 15.49 -67.18
C ALA A 6 -34.90 15.06 -65.75
N GLN A 7 -34.54 13.82 -65.41
CA GLN A 7 -34.68 13.18 -64.10
C GLN A 7 -33.36 13.33 -63.33
N HIS A 8 -33.43 13.62 -62.02
CA HIS A 8 -32.49 13.15 -61.01
C HIS A 8 -33.23 13.12 -59.66
N LYS A 9 -33.84 11.97 -59.31
CA LYS A 9 -33.33 10.94 -58.38
C LYS A 9 -32.96 11.48 -56.99
N PHE A 10 -33.95 11.41 -56.10
CA PHE A 10 -33.79 11.23 -54.66
C PHE A 10 -33.06 9.91 -54.36
N GLN A 11 -32.13 9.93 -53.41
CA GLN A 11 -31.87 8.77 -52.56
C GLN A 11 -31.93 9.19 -51.10
N VAL A 12 -32.93 8.65 -50.43
CA VAL A 12 -33.00 8.44 -48.98
C VAL A 12 -32.48 7.03 -48.74
N VAL A 13 -31.50 6.86 -47.85
CA VAL A 13 -31.31 5.58 -47.17
C VAL A 13 -31.27 5.86 -45.67
N SER A 14 -32.02 5.01 -44.98
CA SER A 14 -32.53 5.11 -43.63
C SER A 14 -31.61 4.43 -42.62
N LEU A 15 -31.62 5.01 -41.42
CA LEU A 15 -31.39 4.50 -40.07
C LEU A 15 -31.13 2.99 -39.87
N LYS A 16 -30.19 2.71 -38.95
CA LYS A 16 -30.41 1.75 -37.86
C LYS A 16 -29.95 2.33 -36.52
N TRP A 17 -30.92 2.53 -35.63
CA TRP A 17 -30.72 2.70 -34.19
C TRP A 17 -30.37 1.35 -33.57
N LEU A 18 -29.50 1.34 -32.56
CA LEU A 18 -29.72 0.54 -31.35
C LEU A 18 -29.00 1.18 -30.16
N TYR A 19 -29.86 1.58 -29.24
CA TYR A 19 -29.73 2.17 -27.91
C TYR A 19 -28.87 1.31 -26.97
N TYR A 20 -27.99 1.90 -26.17
CA TYR A 20 -27.75 1.46 -24.79
C TYR A 20 -27.51 2.64 -23.85
N LYS A 21 -28.22 2.59 -22.72
CA LYS A 21 -28.47 3.63 -21.72
C LYS A 21 -27.24 3.90 -20.84
N GLY A 22 -27.10 5.16 -20.39
CA GLY A 22 -26.68 5.40 -19.00
C GLY A 22 -25.53 6.38 -18.70
N LEU A 23 -25.35 7.49 -19.42
CA LEU A 23 -24.54 8.61 -18.90
C LEU A 23 -25.41 9.53 -18.02
N ARG A 24 -25.01 9.71 -16.75
CA ARG A 24 -25.39 10.87 -15.95
C ARG A 24 -24.47 12.02 -16.33
N ALA A 25 -24.97 12.96 -17.13
CA ALA A 25 -24.33 14.26 -17.33
C ALA A 25 -24.54 15.12 -16.08
N ILE A 26 -23.45 15.60 -15.48
CA ILE A 26 -23.46 16.64 -14.43
C ILE A 26 -23.43 18.00 -15.15
N PRO A 27 -24.32 18.96 -14.83
CA PRO A 27 -24.31 20.27 -15.47
C PRO A 27 -23.24 21.17 -14.84
N LEU A 28 -22.41 21.76 -15.70
CA LEU A 28 -21.46 22.81 -15.37
C LEU A 28 -22.23 24.09 -15.03
N ALA A 29 -22.19 24.54 -13.78
CA ALA A 29 -22.72 25.84 -13.37
C ALA A 29 -21.65 26.92 -13.60
N ILE A 30 -21.80 27.72 -14.65
CA ILE A 30 -21.06 28.98 -14.80
C ILE A 30 -21.98 30.10 -14.30
N ALA A 31 -21.63 30.68 -13.16
CA ALA A 31 -22.21 31.92 -12.68
C ALA A 31 -21.11 32.98 -12.64
N LEU A 32 -21.13 33.90 -13.61
CA LEU A 32 -20.68 35.28 -13.39
C LEU A 32 -21.23 36.17 -14.50
N VAL A 33 -22.20 36.99 -14.12
CA VAL A 33 -22.73 38.10 -14.92
C VAL A 33 -21.77 39.27 -14.74
N GLY A 34 -21.06 39.61 -15.81
CA GLY A 34 -20.30 40.84 -15.96
C GLY A 34 -20.23 41.18 -17.44
N ALA A 35 -20.79 42.32 -17.83
CA ALA A 35 -20.93 42.73 -19.22
C ALA A 35 -19.56 42.81 -19.93
N ILE A 36 -19.33 41.90 -20.87
CA ILE A 36 -18.26 41.99 -21.87
C ILE A 36 -18.95 41.85 -23.22
N GLU A 37 -18.73 42.82 -24.10
CA GLU A 37 -19.14 42.75 -25.50
C GLU A 37 -18.62 41.45 -26.13
N LEU A 38 -19.53 40.56 -26.52
CA LEU A 38 -19.21 39.33 -27.23
C LEU A 38 -18.75 39.67 -28.65
N ILE A 39 -17.44 39.82 -28.82
CA ILE A 39 -16.80 39.67 -30.13
C ILE A 39 -16.88 38.17 -30.46
N PRO A 40 -17.55 37.74 -31.55
CA PRO A 40 -17.56 36.34 -31.92
C PRO A 40 -16.17 35.98 -32.47
N LEU A 41 -15.35 35.34 -31.63
CA LEU A 41 -14.12 34.70 -32.08
C LEU A 41 -14.49 33.54 -33.02
N SER A 42 -13.81 33.45 -34.16
CA SER A 42 -14.01 32.36 -35.12
C SER A 42 -13.64 31.02 -34.48
N PRO A 43 -14.20 29.89 -34.95
CA PRO A 43 -13.82 28.56 -34.46
C PRO A 43 -12.30 28.29 -34.52
N GLU A 44 -11.61 28.91 -35.48
CA GLU A 44 -10.14 28.88 -35.59
C GLU A 44 -9.45 29.67 -34.47
N ALA A 45 -9.98 30.82 -34.07
CA ALA A 45 -9.45 31.59 -32.94
C ALA A 45 -9.70 30.88 -31.61
N THR A 46 -10.82 30.17 -31.47
CA THR A 46 -11.07 29.30 -30.31
C THR A 46 -10.13 28.09 -30.31
N MET A 47 -9.87 27.45 -31.46
CA MET A 47 -8.89 26.35 -31.54
C MET A 47 -7.44 26.83 -31.33
N MET A 48 -7.07 28.03 -31.78
CA MET A 48 -5.76 28.61 -31.46
C MET A 48 -5.64 28.99 -29.98
N ALA A 49 -6.71 29.45 -29.33
CA ALA A 49 -6.72 29.71 -27.90
C ALA A 49 -6.62 28.42 -27.06
N ILE A 50 -7.32 27.35 -27.46
CA ILE A 50 -7.21 26.02 -26.83
C ILE A 50 -5.82 25.41 -27.08
N ALA A 51 -5.25 25.59 -28.27
CA ALA A 51 -3.87 25.14 -28.58
C ALA A 51 -2.78 25.99 -27.89
N GLN A 52 -3.08 27.22 -27.47
CA GLN A 52 -2.18 28.06 -26.67
C GLN A 52 -2.26 27.76 -25.16
N GLU A 53 -3.31 27.09 -24.69
CA GLU A 53 -3.44 26.66 -23.29
C GLU A 53 -2.74 25.31 -23.00
N GLU A 54 -2.37 24.53 -24.01
CA GLU A 54 -1.60 23.28 -23.83
C GLU A 54 -0.15 23.52 -23.32
N ASP A 55 0.34 24.76 -23.38
CA ASP A 55 1.72 25.16 -23.02
C ASP A 55 1.87 25.73 -21.59
N GLN A 56 0.85 25.59 -20.72
CA GLN A 56 0.82 26.20 -19.38
C GLN A 56 1.07 25.25 -18.19
N PHE A 57 1.66 24.08 -18.42
CA PHE A 57 2.20 23.28 -17.31
C PHE A 57 3.69 23.58 -17.15
N PRO A 58 4.18 23.93 -15.95
CA PRO A 58 5.62 24.03 -15.72
C PRO A 58 6.28 22.70 -16.11
N PRO A 59 7.48 22.71 -16.73
CA PRO A 59 8.15 21.49 -17.15
C PRO A 59 8.30 20.55 -15.95
N ASN A 60 8.19 19.23 -16.19
CA ASN A 60 8.37 18.24 -15.14
C ASN A 60 9.70 18.52 -14.42
N PRO A 61 9.70 18.87 -13.12
CA PRO A 61 10.92 19.25 -12.43
C PRO A 61 11.91 18.10 -12.36
N LEU A 62 11.51 16.85 -12.61
CA LEU A 62 12.40 15.70 -12.72
C LEU A 62 13.01 15.52 -14.12
N GLU A 63 12.63 16.32 -15.12
CA GLU A 63 13.09 16.19 -16.51
C GLU A 63 13.85 17.43 -17.02
N ILE A 64 14.17 18.38 -16.13
CA ILE A 64 14.97 19.56 -16.48
C ILE A 64 16.40 19.12 -16.87
N ASP A 65 16.78 19.35 -18.13
CA ASP A 65 18.07 18.98 -18.74
C ASP A 65 19.09 20.14 -18.75
N GLU A 66 19.07 20.99 -17.72
CA GLU A 66 20.04 22.07 -17.59
C GLU A 66 21.33 21.57 -16.93
N SER A 67 22.48 22.05 -17.44
CA SER A 67 23.78 21.72 -16.86
C SER A 67 23.89 22.25 -15.42
N ASP A 68 24.15 21.34 -14.48
CA ASP A 68 24.26 21.69 -13.06
C ASP A 68 25.71 22.02 -12.65
N PRO A 69 25.94 23.08 -11.85
CA PRO A 69 27.27 23.44 -11.35
C PRO A 69 27.98 22.34 -10.54
N LEU A 70 27.24 21.36 -10.01
CA LEU A 70 27.81 20.23 -9.28
C LEU A 70 28.48 19.21 -10.22
N PHE A 71 28.21 19.25 -11.52
CA PHE A 71 28.93 18.41 -12.47
C PHE A 71 30.35 18.95 -12.72
N PRO A 72 31.36 18.06 -12.75
CA PRO A 72 32.70 18.48 -13.13
C PRO A 72 32.70 18.96 -14.58
N GLN A 73 33.42 20.05 -14.85
CA GLN A 73 33.64 20.52 -16.22
C GLN A 73 34.56 19.54 -16.96
N LEU A 74 33.96 18.63 -17.72
CA LEU A 74 34.69 17.65 -18.49
C LEU A 74 35.15 18.27 -19.82
N ILE A 75 36.46 18.26 -20.07
CA ILE A 75 37.06 18.71 -21.33
C ILE A 75 36.74 17.73 -22.48
N ILE A 76 36.49 16.47 -22.14
CA ILE A 76 36.18 15.38 -23.07
C ILE A 76 34.95 14.66 -22.52
N ASP A 77 33.99 14.36 -23.40
CA ASP A 77 32.83 13.56 -23.05
C ASP A 77 33.26 12.16 -22.60
N ARG A 78 33.11 11.89 -21.31
CA ARG A 78 33.45 10.61 -20.67
C ARG A 78 32.60 10.37 -19.43
N PRO A 79 32.41 9.11 -19.01
CA PRO A 79 31.83 8.81 -17.71
C PRO A 79 32.62 9.44 -16.56
N LEU A 80 31.91 9.81 -15.49
CA LEU A 80 32.52 10.25 -14.24
C LEU A 80 33.40 9.14 -13.65
N SER A 81 34.62 9.52 -13.25
CA SER A 81 35.53 8.64 -12.53
C SER A 81 34.97 8.30 -11.14
N PRO A 82 35.44 7.20 -10.50
CA PRO A 82 34.98 6.85 -9.16
C PRO A 82 35.16 7.97 -8.12
N GLN A 83 36.22 8.77 -8.24
CA GLN A 83 36.44 9.91 -7.36
C GLN A 83 35.45 11.04 -7.61
N GLU A 84 35.19 11.39 -8.89
CA GLU A 84 34.19 12.40 -9.25
C GLU A 84 32.78 11.98 -8.81
N ARG A 85 32.44 10.70 -8.95
CA ARG A 85 31.16 10.13 -8.45
C ARG A 85 31.03 10.28 -6.94
N ARG A 86 32.08 10.01 -6.15
CA ARG A 86 32.07 10.21 -4.69
C ARG A 86 31.92 11.67 -4.29
N VAL A 87 32.60 12.57 -5.00
CA VAL A 87 32.49 14.02 -4.75
C VAL A 87 31.06 14.48 -5.05
N LEU A 88 30.49 14.05 -6.18
CA LEU A 88 29.10 14.34 -6.53
C LEU A 88 28.15 13.77 -5.45
N ALA A 89 28.29 12.50 -5.07
CA ALA A 89 27.47 11.89 -4.02
C ALA A 89 27.48 12.69 -2.71
N THR A 90 28.66 13.16 -2.28
CA THR A 90 28.80 13.99 -1.07
C THR A 90 28.07 15.33 -1.22
N ALA A 91 28.18 15.98 -2.38
CA ALA A 91 27.46 17.24 -2.65
C ALA A 91 25.94 17.04 -2.70
N LEU A 92 25.47 15.89 -3.21
CA LEU A 92 24.04 15.54 -3.22
C LEU A 92 23.52 15.25 -1.81
N ASP A 93 24.33 14.65 -0.93
CA ASP A 93 23.99 14.51 0.49
C ASP A 93 23.86 15.87 1.19
N GLU A 94 24.67 16.86 0.81
CA GLU A 94 24.54 18.24 1.31
C GLU A 94 23.24 18.90 0.84
N LEU A 95 22.86 18.72 -0.44
CA LEU A 95 21.57 19.18 -0.96
C LEU A 95 20.40 18.54 -0.21
N ARG A 96 20.46 17.23 0.03
CA ARG A 96 19.46 16.51 0.83
C ARG A 96 19.26 17.16 2.20
N VAL A 97 20.34 17.39 2.93
CA VAL A 97 20.30 18.00 4.27
C VAL A 97 19.81 19.45 4.20
N GLN A 98 20.13 20.18 3.14
CA GLN A 98 19.61 21.53 2.93
C GLN A 98 18.09 21.53 2.73
N ALA A 99 17.56 20.62 1.91
CA ALA A 99 16.12 20.47 1.71
C ALA A 99 15.39 20.06 3.01
N GLU A 100 15.97 19.17 3.81
CA GLU A 100 15.43 18.81 5.13
C GLU A 100 15.33 20.02 6.07
N ARG A 101 16.31 20.95 6.00
CA ARG A 101 16.26 22.22 6.76
C ARG A 101 15.17 23.16 6.26
N GLU A 102 14.99 23.27 4.95
CA GLU A 102 13.90 24.06 4.36
C GLU A 102 12.53 23.51 4.78
N LEU A 103 12.35 22.19 4.75
CA LEU A 103 11.12 21.55 5.21
C LEU A 103 10.88 21.83 6.70
N ALA A 104 11.91 21.65 7.54
CA ALA A 104 11.84 21.95 8.98
C ALA A 104 11.57 23.43 9.27
N ALA A 105 11.93 24.34 8.37
CA ALA A 105 11.63 25.77 8.45
C ALA A 105 10.20 26.12 7.98
N GLY A 106 9.40 25.12 7.57
CA GLY A 106 8.04 25.32 7.07
C GLY A 106 7.97 25.77 5.62
N ASN A 107 9.03 25.53 4.83
CA ASN A 107 9.10 25.84 3.41
C ASN A 107 9.15 24.55 2.56
N PRO A 108 8.02 23.81 2.42
CA PRO A 108 7.99 22.59 1.62
C PRO A 108 8.29 22.87 0.14
N ALA A 109 7.83 23.99 -0.42
CA ALA A 109 8.08 24.32 -1.82
C ALA A 109 9.59 24.42 -2.13
N GLY A 110 10.34 25.13 -1.29
CA GLY A 110 11.80 25.22 -1.44
C GLY A 110 12.51 23.89 -1.18
N ALA A 111 12.02 23.08 -0.23
CA ALA A 111 12.57 21.75 0.02
C ALA A 111 12.43 20.84 -1.21
N PHE A 112 11.25 20.79 -1.82
CA PHE A 112 11.00 19.97 -3.02
C PHE A 112 11.70 20.52 -4.27
N GLU A 113 11.93 21.82 -4.40
CA GLU A 113 12.80 22.36 -5.44
C GLU A 113 14.22 21.81 -5.35
N ILE A 114 14.79 21.79 -4.12
CA ILE A 114 16.13 21.25 -3.86
C ILE A 114 16.16 19.73 -4.05
N TRP A 115 15.17 18.99 -3.54
CA TRP A 115 15.09 17.54 -3.76
C TRP A 115 14.89 17.17 -5.22
N ASN A 116 14.05 17.88 -5.98
CA ASN A 116 13.89 17.62 -7.41
C ASN A 116 15.21 17.80 -8.15
N ARG A 117 16.00 18.81 -7.77
CA ARG A 117 17.38 18.96 -8.26
C ARG A 117 18.27 17.78 -7.85
N GLU A 118 18.25 17.37 -6.58
CA GLU A 118 19.01 16.21 -6.09
C GLU A 118 18.68 14.92 -6.87
N LEU A 119 17.38 14.62 -7.04
CA LEU A 119 16.88 13.43 -7.72
C LEU A 119 17.38 13.34 -9.16
N ARG A 120 17.33 14.46 -9.91
CA ARG A 120 17.86 14.52 -11.29
C ARG A 120 19.35 14.18 -11.35
N LEU A 121 20.13 14.65 -10.37
CA LEU A 121 21.58 14.46 -10.34
C LEU A 121 21.99 13.06 -9.87
N ARG A 122 21.21 12.44 -8.97
CA ARG A 122 21.43 11.07 -8.49
C ARG A 122 21.41 10.04 -9.63
N ARG A 123 20.67 10.30 -10.71
CA ARG A 123 20.63 9.47 -11.93
C ARG A 123 22.02 9.14 -12.49
N VAL A 124 22.95 10.10 -12.40
CA VAL A 124 24.32 9.93 -12.92
C VAL A 124 25.15 8.96 -12.07
N LEU A 125 24.76 8.76 -10.81
CA LEU A 125 25.42 7.81 -9.91
C LEU A 125 24.98 6.36 -10.17
N GLY A 126 23.75 6.15 -10.67
CA GLY A 126 23.21 4.87 -11.07
C GLY A 126 21.71 4.78 -10.82
N VAL A 127 21.05 3.80 -11.45
CA VAL A 127 19.59 3.58 -11.30
C VAL A 127 19.21 3.19 -9.87
N GLU A 128 20.04 2.41 -9.18
CA GLU A 128 19.82 2.06 -7.77
C GLU A 128 19.83 3.33 -6.89
N GLU A 129 20.85 4.17 -7.03
CA GLU A 129 20.92 5.46 -6.31
C GLU A 129 19.72 6.36 -6.62
N GLU A 130 19.26 6.37 -7.87
CA GLU A 130 18.03 7.06 -8.26
C GLU A 130 16.82 6.50 -7.52
N VAL A 131 16.57 5.18 -7.56
CA VAL A 131 15.43 4.54 -6.90
C VAL A 131 15.42 4.78 -5.38
N ASP A 132 16.59 4.73 -4.72
CA ASP A 132 16.68 5.02 -3.28
C ASP A 132 16.26 6.46 -2.97
N SER A 133 16.78 7.39 -3.76
CA SER A 133 16.48 8.80 -3.57
C SER A 133 15.01 9.11 -3.86
N LEU A 134 14.43 8.50 -4.90
CA LEU A 134 13.01 8.59 -5.24
C LEU A 134 12.14 8.02 -4.11
N SER A 135 12.47 6.84 -3.59
CA SER A 135 11.77 6.22 -2.47
C SER A 135 11.73 7.15 -1.25
N ARG A 136 12.90 7.66 -0.84
CA ARG A 136 13.03 8.57 0.31
C ARG A 136 12.23 9.86 0.13
N VAL A 137 12.40 10.55 -0.99
CA VAL A 137 11.69 11.82 -1.23
C VAL A 137 10.19 11.57 -1.43
N GLY A 138 9.82 10.45 -2.03
CA GLY A 138 8.44 10.04 -2.22
C GLY A 138 7.69 9.75 -0.92
N GLU A 139 8.35 9.10 0.05
CA GLU A 139 7.80 8.90 1.40
C GLU A 139 7.53 10.25 2.08
N ILE A 140 8.50 11.16 2.00
CA ILE A 140 8.36 12.52 2.55
C ILE A 140 7.20 13.24 1.86
N ALA A 141 7.14 13.21 0.52
CA ALA A 141 6.06 13.82 -0.26
C ALA A 141 4.68 13.29 0.17
N TRP A 142 4.55 11.98 0.36
CA TRP A 142 3.32 11.38 0.84
C TRP A 142 2.96 11.87 2.25
N SER A 143 3.92 11.86 3.18
CA SER A 143 3.70 12.28 4.57
C SER A 143 3.33 13.76 4.71
N GLU A 144 3.91 14.62 3.87
CA GLU A 144 3.66 16.07 3.80
C GLU A 144 2.45 16.42 2.91
N SER A 145 1.70 15.41 2.45
CA SER A 145 0.54 15.58 1.57
C SER A 145 0.83 16.33 0.26
N GLN A 146 2.06 16.23 -0.26
CA GLN A 146 2.50 16.86 -1.51
C GLN A 146 2.09 16.02 -2.72
N THR A 147 0.79 16.04 -3.05
CA THR A 147 0.21 15.18 -4.08
C THR A 147 0.89 15.29 -5.45
N THR A 148 1.32 16.49 -5.85
CA THR A 148 2.03 16.70 -7.12
C THR A 148 3.37 15.96 -7.13
N GLU A 149 4.17 16.11 -6.08
CA GLU A 149 5.49 15.47 -5.96
C GLU A 149 5.36 13.95 -5.86
N THR A 150 4.40 13.45 -5.06
CA THR A 150 4.11 12.01 -4.98
C THR A 150 3.79 11.44 -6.37
N ARG A 151 2.96 12.14 -7.16
CA ARG A 151 2.62 11.70 -8.52
C ARG A 151 3.85 11.67 -9.43
N LEU A 152 4.64 12.74 -9.46
CA LEU A 152 5.82 12.85 -10.33
C LEU A 152 6.87 11.78 -10.00
N ILE A 153 7.14 11.54 -8.73
CA ILE A 153 8.09 10.52 -8.27
C ILE A 153 7.57 9.12 -8.61
N THR A 154 6.27 8.87 -8.42
CA THR A 154 5.64 7.59 -8.80
C THR A 154 5.73 7.35 -10.30
N GLU A 155 5.43 8.36 -11.13
CA GLU A 155 5.57 8.29 -12.59
C GLU A 155 7.01 7.98 -13.01
N ARG A 156 8.00 8.58 -12.34
CA ARG A 156 9.41 8.26 -12.62
C ARG A 156 9.78 6.83 -12.22
N LEU A 157 9.32 6.34 -11.06
CA LEU A 157 9.53 4.93 -10.68
C LEU A 157 8.89 3.97 -11.68
N GLN A 158 7.69 4.28 -12.19
CA GLN A 158 7.02 3.49 -13.23
C GLN A 158 7.79 3.45 -14.54
N GLN A 159 8.43 4.55 -14.93
CA GLN A 159 9.31 4.56 -16.12
C GLN A 159 10.51 3.64 -15.91
N ILE A 160 11.20 3.74 -14.76
CA ILE A 160 12.34 2.87 -14.43
C ILE A 160 11.90 1.40 -14.40
N GLU A 161 10.75 1.10 -13.78
CA GLU A 161 10.17 -0.25 -13.77
C GLU A 161 9.95 -0.80 -15.17
N GLN A 162 9.38 0.00 -16.09
CA GLN A 162 9.15 -0.40 -17.49
C GLN A 162 10.47 -0.64 -18.23
N GLU A 163 11.48 0.19 -18.01
CA GLU A 163 12.82 0.03 -18.59
C GLU A 163 13.44 -1.30 -18.14
N VAL A 164 13.39 -1.61 -16.83
CA VAL A 164 13.92 -2.84 -16.24
C VAL A 164 13.14 -4.08 -16.70
N GLN A 165 11.81 -4.00 -16.78
CA GLN A 165 10.97 -5.09 -17.30
C GLN A 165 11.21 -5.37 -18.79
N ALA A 166 11.64 -4.37 -19.56
CA ALA A 166 11.97 -4.53 -20.98
C ALA A 166 13.34 -5.21 -21.20
N GLU A 167 14.20 -5.28 -20.19
CA GLU A 167 15.47 -6.01 -20.25
C GLU A 167 15.23 -7.52 -20.39
N THR A 168 16.18 -8.24 -20.98
CA THR A 168 16.08 -9.69 -21.21
C THR A 168 17.35 -10.41 -20.73
N PRO A 169 17.33 -11.09 -19.57
CA PRO A 169 16.22 -11.14 -18.60
C PRO A 169 16.06 -9.82 -17.81
N PRO A 170 14.88 -9.53 -17.23
CA PRO A 170 14.71 -8.43 -16.28
C PRO A 170 15.62 -8.59 -15.05
N ASP A 171 16.13 -7.47 -14.54
CA ASP A 171 16.88 -7.43 -13.28
C ASP A 171 15.90 -7.48 -12.08
N PHE A 172 15.72 -8.68 -11.51
CA PHE A 172 14.80 -8.89 -10.40
C PHE A 172 15.26 -8.29 -9.08
N ASP A 173 16.56 -8.08 -8.87
CA ASP A 173 17.06 -7.43 -7.67
C ASP A 173 16.66 -5.94 -7.70
N LEU A 174 16.77 -5.31 -8.87
CA LEU A 174 16.32 -3.95 -9.08
C LEU A 174 14.78 -3.83 -9.02
N LEU A 175 14.02 -4.79 -9.57
CA LEU A 175 12.56 -4.81 -9.42
C LEU A 175 12.13 -4.95 -7.95
N LEU A 176 12.82 -5.78 -7.15
CA LEU A 176 12.56 -5.88 -5.70
C LEU A 176 12.77 -4.53 -5.00
N ARG A 177 13.83 -3.83 -5.38
CA ARG A 177 14.13 -2.50 -4.85
C ARG A 177 13.07 -1.45 -5.22
N ILE A 178 12.52 -1.53 -6.44
CA ILE A 178 11.41 -0.68 -6.87
C ILE A 178 10.11 -1.04 -6.12
N ALA A 179 9.86 -2.33 -5.85
CA ALA A 179 8.70 -2.77 -5.06
C ALA A 179 8.76 -2.22 -3.62
N GLN A 180 9.95 -2.28 -3.01
CA GLN A 180 10.22 -1.67 -1.70
C GLN A 180 10.02 -0.15 -1.75
N ALA A 181 10.46 0.51 -2.83
CA ALA A 181 10.23 1.94 -3.02
C ALA A 181 8.74 2.29 -3.06
N TYR A 182 7.94 1.55 -3.84
CA TYR A 182 6.48 1.73 -3.87
C TYR A 182 5.82 1.48 -2.52
N GLN A 183 6.23 0.43 -1.79
CA GLN A 183 5.73 0.14 -0.45
C GLN A 183 6.01 1.31 0.52
N GLN A 184 7.23 1.82 0.54
CA GLN A 184 7.65 2.93 1.40
C GLN A 184 6.89 4.22 1.07
N MET A 185 6.64 4.47 -0.22
CA MET A 185 5.83 5.59 -0.71
C MET A 185 4.32 5.38 -0.57
N ARG A 186 3.88 4.23 -0.07
CA ARG A 186 2.47 3.83 0.05
C ARG A 186 1.73 3.82 -1.29
N ALA A 187 2.45 3.56 -2.38
CA ALA A 187 1.90 3.25 -3.68
C ALA A 187 1.55 1.76 -3.73
N ILE A 188 0.41 1.39 -3.17
CA ILE A 188 0.08 -0.02 -2.86
C ILE A 188 -0.14 -0.88 -4.09
N ASP A 189 -0.97 -0.43 -5.02
CA ASP A 189 -1.29 -1.20 -6.23
C ASP A 189 -0.03 -1.57 -7.05
N PRO A 190 0.91 -0.65 -7.33
CA PRO A 190 2.14 -1.02 -8.02
C PRO A 190 3.08 -1.87 -7.14
N ALA A 191 3.14 -1.64 -5.82
CA ALA A 191 3.93 -2.49 -4.92
C ALA A 191 3.45 -3.95 -4.94
N VAL A 192 2.15 -4.18 -4.77
CA VAL A 192 1.55 -5.52 -4.77
C VAL A 192 1.77 -6.21 -6.12
N THR A 193 1.54 -5.50 -7.22
CA THR A 193 1.75 -6.04 -8.58
C THR A 193 3.18 -6.51 -8.78
N LEU A 194 4.17 -5.73 -8.31
CA LEU A 194 5.57 -6.06 -8.49
C LEU A 194 6.03 -7.17 -7.54
N TYR A 195 5.58 -7.16 -6.29
CA TYR A 195 5.82 -8.26 -5.35
C TYR A 195 5.21 -9.58 -5.84
N ASP A 196 4.03 -9.59 -6.45
CA ASP A 196 3.47 -10.81 -7.04
C ASP A 196 4.36 -11.37 -8.16
N GLN A 197 4.94 -10.51 -9.01
CA GLN A 197 5.88 -10.93 -10.05
C GLN A 197 7.16 -11.52 -9.44
N ILE A 198 7.71 -10.86 -8.42
CA ILE A 198 8.91 -11.32 -7.70
C ILE A 198 8.64 -12.66 -7.00
N LEU A 199 7.46 -12.84 -6.40
CA LEU A 199 7.06 -14.08 -5.74
C LEU A 199 7.02 -15.24 -6.73
N VAL A 200 6.45 -15.02 -7.92
CA VAL A 200 6.43 -16.02 -9.00
C VAL A 200 7.85 -16.39 -9.41
N GLN A 201 8.74 -15.41 -9.55
CA GLN A 201 10.13 -15.65 -9.93
C GLN A 201 10.91 -16.41 -8.86
N ALA A 202 10.80 -15.99 -7.60
CA ALA A 202 11.47 -16.65 -6.47
C ALA A 202 11.08 -18.14 -6.40
N ARG A 203 9.79 -18.45 -6.60
CA ARG A 203 9.28 -19.83 -6.68
C ARG A 203 9.87 -20.62 -7.84
N GLN A 204 9.98 -20.02 -9.02
CA GLN A 204 10.56 -20.68 -10.20
C GLN A 204 12.03 -21.01 -10.01
N GLN A 205 12.76 -20.15 -9.30
CA GLN A 205 14.18 -20.33 -9.00
C GLN A 205 14.44 -21.21 -7.77
N GLY A 206 13.41 -21.48 -6.96
CA GLY A 206 13.56 -22.13 -5.66
C GLY A 206 14.27 -21.24 -4.63
N ASP A 207 14.22 -19.91 -4.81
CA ASP A 207 14.74 -18.95 -3.85
C ASP A 207 13.78 -18.82 -2.66
N ALA A 208 14.03 -19.68 -1.69
CA ALA A 208 13.26 -19.82 -0.47
C ALA A 208 13.32 -18.58 0.44
N ALA A 209 14.36 -17.75 0.34
CA ALA A 209 14.53 -16.54 1.14
C ALA A 209 13.67 -15.42 0.56
N THR A 210 13.84 -15.13 -0.74
CA THR A 210 13.07 -14.11 -1.45
C THR A 210 11.57 -14.44 -1.47
N GLU A 211 11.19 -15.71 -1.62
CA GLU A 211 9.79 -16.13 -1.50
C GLU A 211 9.18 -15.74 -0.14
N GLN A 212 9.89 -16.00 0.95
CA GLN A 212 9.41 -15.69 2.29
C GLN A 212 9.33 -14.17 2.53
N GLU A 213 10.38 -13.43 2.16
CA GLU A 213 10.41 -11.98 2.31
C GLU A 213 9.30 -11.29 1.50
N THR A 214 9.05 -11.76 0.29
CA THR A 214 7.99 -11.24 -0.58
C THR A 214 6.59 -11.53 -0.01
N LEU A 215 6.36 -12.73 0.52
CA LEU A 215 5.10 -13.06 1.18
C LEU A 215 4.85 -12.22 2.44
N ILE A 216 5.90 -11.93 3.22
CA ILE A 216 5.79 -11.01 4.37
C ILE A 216 5.39 -9.62 3.88
N ALA A 217 6.07 -9.09 2.87
CA ALA A 217 5.77 -7.76 2.32
C ALA A 217 4.33 -7.66 1.79
N LEU A 218 3.85 -8.67 1.06
CA LEU A 218 2.45 -8.74 0.60
C LEU A 218 1.48 -8.80 1.79
N GLY A 219 1.73 -9.66 2.77
CA GLY A 219 0.89 -9.79 3.96
C GLY A 219 0.78 -8.48 4.75
N GLU A 220 1.90 -7.78 4.94
CA GLU A 220 1.95 -6.47 5.61
C GLU A 220 1.26 -5.36 4.80
N LEU A 221 1.45 -5.32 3.47
CA LEU A 221 0.78 -4.35 2.59
C LEU A 221 -0.73 -4.51 2.63
N HIS A 222 -1.24 -5.74 2.50
CA HIS A 222 -2.67 -6.01 2.59
C HIS A 222 -3.24 -5.67 3.96
N LEU A 223 -2.52 -5.96 5.05
CA LEU A 223 -2.91 -5.55 6.41
C LEU A 223 -3.01 -4.03 6.55
N ALA A 224 -2.00 -3.29 6.07
CA ALA A 224 -1.98 -1.84 6.16
C ALA A 224 -3.14 -1.18 5.41
N TRP A 225 -3.72 -1.86 4.41
CA TRP A 225 -4.88 -1.42 3.64
C TRP A 225 -6.18 -2.15 3.96
N PHE A 226 -6.23 -2.86 5.10
CA PHE A 226 -7.43 -3.56 5.59
C PHE A 226 -7.96 -4.65 4.65
N ASP A 227 -7.13 -5.16 3.73
CA ASP A 227 -7.44 -6.33 2.90
C ASP A 227 -7.09 -7.61 3.67
N TYR A 228 -7.87 -7.85 4.72
CA TYR A 228 -7.67 -9.00 5.60
C TYR A 228 -7.72 -10.36 4.88
N PRO A 229 -8.60 -10.61 3.88
CA PRO A 229 -8.59 -11.87 3.15
C PRO A 229 -7.27 -12.13 2.39
N ALA A 230 -6.72 -11.13 1.70
CA ALA A 230 -5.45 -11.28 0.99
C ALA A 230 -4.28 -11.44 1.96
N ALA A 231 -4.26 -10.67 3.05
CA ALA A 231 -3.28 -10.84 4.13
C ALA A 231 -3.32 -12.25 4.73
N ALA A 232 -4.51 -12.78 5.03
CA ALA A 232 -4.67 -14.13 5.57
C ALA A 232 -4.07 -15.19 4.63
N THR A 233 -4.26 -15.02 3.32
CA THR A 233 -3.71 -15.92 2.30
C THR A 233 -2.18 -15.94 2.37
N ALA A 234 -1.53 -14.76 2.37
CA ALA A 234 -0.08 -14.66 2.47
C ALA A 234 0.47 -15.28 3.78
N TYR A 235 -0.16 -14.99 4.92
CA TYR A 235 0.27 -15.53 6.22
C TYR A 235 0.01 -17.04 6.38
N GLN A 236 -1.00 -17.60 5.72
CA GLN A 236 -1.19 -19.06 5.67
C GLN A 236 -0.08 -19.77 4.88
N GLU A 237 0.37 -19.17 3.78
CA GLU A 237 1.48 -19.68 3.00
C GLU A 237 2.80 -19.59 3.81
N LEU A 238 3.05 -18.47 4.47
CA LEU A 238 4.17 -18.29 5.40
C LEU A 238 4.17 -19.31 6.53
N LEU A 239 3.00 -19.56 7.14
CA LEU A 239 2.85 -20.59 8.17
C LEU A 239 3.18 -21.99 7.65
N THR A 240 2.76 -22.30 6.42
CA THR A 240 3.08 -23.57 5.76
C THR A 240 4.59 -23.71 5.53
N LEU A 241 5.24 -22.64 5.07
CA LEU A 241 6.70 -22.60 4.88
C LEU A 241 7.46 -22.76 6.21
N ALA A 242 7.04 -22.06 7.27
CA ALA A 242 7.65 -22.16 8.58
C ALA A 242 7.59 -23.61 9.13
N ARG A 243 6.43 -24.26 9.02
CA ARG A 243 6.25 -25.66 9.42
C ARG A 243 7.12 -26.62 8.62
N ALA A 244 7.17 -26.44 7.30
CA ALA A 244 8.00 -27.29 6.43
C ALA A 244 9.50 -27.17 6.77
N ARG A 245 9.94 -26.01 7.24
CA ARG A 245 11.33 -25.74 7.66
C ARG A 245 11.59 -26.09 9.13
N GLY A 246 10.57 -26.41 9.91
CA GLY A 246 10.67 -26.59 11.35
C GLY A 246 11.02 -25.29 12.11
N ASP A 247 10.71 -24.13 11.51
CA ASP A 247 10.93 -22.82 12.15
C ASP A 247 9.80 -22.52 13.13
N SER A 248 9.98 -23.07 14.33
CA SER A 248 9.04 -22.96 15.44
C SER A 248 8.82 -21.51 15.89
N ALA A 249 9.80 -20.61 15.69
CA ALA A 249 9.66 -19.21 16.07
C ALA A 249 8.73 -18.48 15.08
N ARG A 250 8.98 -18.64 13.78
CA ARG A 250 8.15 -18.08 12.71
C ARG A 250 6.73 -18.67 12.69
N GLU A 251 6.58 -19.95 13.01
CA GLU A 251 5.26 -20.58 13.14
C GLU A 251 4.37 -19.84 14.15
N VAL A 252 4.91 -19.49 15.32
CA VAL A 252 4.16 -18.73 16.34
C VAL A 252 3.85 -17.32 15.85
N GLU A 253 4.82 -16.64 15.25
CA GLU A 253 4.64 -15.29 14.70
C GLU A 253 3.50 -15.25 13.68
N TYR A 254 3.49 -16.17 12.69
CA TYR A 254 2.46 -16.20 11.66
C TYR A 254 1.10 -16.64 12.19
N LEU A 255 1.03 -17.52 13.19
CA LEU A 255 -0.21 -17.85 13.88
C LEU A 255 -0.79 -16.66 14.66
N GLN A 256 0.07 -15.83 15.29
CA GLN A 256 -0.36 -14.60 15.94
C GLN A 256 -0.94 -13.60 14.93
N GLN A 257 -0.28 -13.45 13.78
CA GLN A 257 -0.78 -12.59 12.70
C GLN A 257 -2.12 -13.09 12.15
N LEU A 258 -2.26 -14.40 11.90
CA LEU A 258 -3.53 -14.98 11.45
C LEU A 258 -4.65 -14.81 12.48
N SER A 259 -4.36 -15.01 13.77
CA SER A 259 -5.33 -14.73 14.83
C SER A 259 -5.83 -13.29 14.75
N TYR A 260 -4.92 -12.32 14.65
CA TYR A 260 -5.26 -10.91 14.52
C TYR A 260 -6.10 -10.64 13.26
N ILE A 261 -5.63 -11.09 12.10
CA ILE A 261 -6.31 -10.92 10.81
C ILE A 261 -7.75 -11.43 10.85
N TYR A 262 -7.96 -12.64 11.36
CA TYR A 262 -9.31 -13.22 11.44
C TYR A 262 -10.22 -12.52 12.44
N GLN A 263 -9.67 -11.99 13.54
CA GLN A 263 -10.45 -11.19 14.47
C GLN A 263 -10.93 -9.89 13.82
N GLU A 264 -10.03 -9.16 13.17
CA GLU A 264 -10.36 -7.90 12.51
C GLU A 264 -11.30 -8.09 11.30
N ASN A 265 -11.17 -9.21 10.59
CA ASN A 265 -12.07 -9.56 9.48
C ASN A 265 -13.41 -10.17 9.93
N ASN A 266 -13.67 -10.24 11.24
CA ASN A 266 -14.87 -10.86 11.81
C ASN A 266 -15.10 -12.30 11.32
N GLN A 267 -14.03 -13.09 11.28
CA GLN A 267 -13.98 -14.52 10.95
C GLN A 267 -13.75 -15.35 12.22
N PRO A 268 -14.77 -15.49 13.10
CA PRO A 268 -14.59 -16.06 14.43
C PRO A 268 -14.19 -17.54 14.43
N GLN A 269 -14.57 -18.33 13.40
CA GLN A 269 -14.21 -19.76 13.37
C GLN A 269 -12.72 -19.95 13.09
N GLU A 270 -12.20 -19.19 12.13
CA GLU A 270 -10.80 -19.18 11.73
C GLU A 270 -9.91 -18.58 12.83
N ALA A 271 -10.37 -17.52 13.50
CA ALA A 271 -9.72 -16.96 14.68
C ALA A 271 -9.59 -18.00 15.81
N ILE A 272 -10.68 -18.71 16.13
CA ILE A 272 -10.67 -19.78 17.14
C ILE A 272 -9.63 -20.85 16.78
N ALA A 273 -9.58 -21.29 15.52
CA ALA A 273 -8.64 -22.32 15.09
C ALA A 273 -7.17 -21.88 15.28
N ALA A 274 -6.81 -20.68 14.80
CA ALA A 274 -5.46 -20.14 14.94
C ALA A 274 -5.06 -19.94 16.43
N GLN A 275 -5.99 -19.43 17.24
CA GLN A 275 -5.76 -19.22 18.67
C GLN A 275 -5.62 -20.52 19.46
N GLN A 276 -6.42 -21.55 19.15
CA GLN A 276 -6.30 -22.87 19.78
C GLN A 276 -4.96 -23.53 19.45
N GLU A 277 -4.48 -23.34 18.23
CA GLU A 277 -3.16 -23.79 17.85
C GLU A 277 -2.06 -23.07 18.64
N LEU A 278 -2.12 -21.74 18.76
CA LEU A 278 -1.21 -20.97 19.63
C LEU A 278 -1.23 -21.45 21.07
N VAL A 279 -2.41 -21.70 21.64
CA VAL A 279 -2.53 -22.27 23.00
C VAL A 279 -1.79 -23.60 23.08
N SER A 280 -1.97 -24.50 22.11
CA SER A 280 -1.30 -25.80 22.09
C SER A 280 0.23 -25.65 22.03
N VAL A 281 0.73 -24.71 21.23
CA VAL A 281 2.17 -24.40 21.15
C VAL A 281 2.69 -23.87 22.49
N TYR A 282 2.02 -22.88 23.10
CA TYR A 282 2.44 -22.32 24.38
C TYR A 282 2.36 -23.33 25.53
N GLU A 283 1.37 -24.22 25.54
CA GLU A 283 1.31 -25.34 26.50
C GLU A 283 2.51 -26.27 26.34
N SER A 284 2.88 -26.63 25.11
CA SER A 284 4.02 -27.51 24.84
C SER A 284 5.36 -26.90 25.27
N ARG A 285 5.48 -25.56 25.18
CA ARG A 285 6.67 -24.80 25.60
C ARG A 285 6.65 -24.39 27.07
N GLN A 286 5.58 -24.72 27.80
CA GLN A 286 5.35 -24.30 29.19
C GLN A 286 5.29 -22.77 29.36
N GLU A 287 4.90 -22.05 28.31
CA GLU A 287 4.73 -20.60 28.26
C GLU A 287 3.30 -20.19 28.72
N TYR A 288 2.88 -20.72 29.88
CA TYR A 288 1.50 -20.59 30.37
C TYR A 288 1.05 -19.14 30.58
N THR A 289 1.98 -18.19 30.74
CA THR A 289 1.69 -16.76 30.89
C THR A 289 1.06 -16.14 29.64
N LEU A 290 1.20 -16.76 28.47
CA LEU A 290 0.66 -16.27 27.19
C LEU A 290 -0.75 -16.79 26.88
N ILE A 291 -1.22 -17.80 27.62
CA ILE A 291 -2.47 -18.51 27.35
C ILE A 291 -3.74 -17.73 27.75
N PRO A 292 -3.81 -17.05 28.91
CA PRO A 292 -5.04 -16.38 29.33
C PRO A 292 -5.64 -15.39 28.33
N PRO A 293 -4.90 -14.46 27.71
CA PRO A 293 -5.48 -13.56 26.72
C PRO A 293 -6.03 -14.30 25.49
N LEU A 294 -5.39 -15.39 25.05
CA LEU A 294 -5.91 -16.21 23.96
C LEU A 294 -7.21 -16.93 24.34
N LYS A 295 -7.30 -17.47 25.55
CA LYS A 295 -8.53 -18.12 26.04
C LYS A 295 -9.68 -17.14 26.17
N ILE A 296 -9.42 -15.89 26.60
CA ILE A 296 -10.40 -14.81 26.61
C ILE A 296 -10.86 -14.49 25.18
N ALA A 297 -9.93 -14.34 24.23
CA ALA A 297 -10.25 -14.08 22.82
C ALA A 297 -11.07 -15.20 22.18
N ILE A 298 -10.70 -16.47 22.41
CA ILE A 298 -11.47 -17.65 21.96
C ILE A 298 -12.89 -17.62 22.52
N ALA A 299 -13.04 -17.27 23.80
CA ALA A 299 -14.34 -17.17 24.44
C ALA A 299 -15.20 -16.04 23.84
N ASP A 300 -14.61 -14.88 23.56
CA ASP A 300 -15.26 -13.77 22.85
C ASP A 300 -15.73 -14.21 21.45
N SER A 301 -14.89 -14.93 20.69
CA SER A 301 -15.27 -15.48 19.39
C SER A 301 -16.39 -16.51 19.48
N PHE A 302 -16.38 -17.41 20.48
CA PHE A 302 -17.49 -18.34 20.72
C PHE A 302 -18.79 -17.63 21.09
N ARG A 303 -18.70 -16.53 21.85
CA ARG A 303 -19.86 -15.68 22.15
C ARG A 303 -20.41 -15.05 20.87
N ALA A 304 -19.55 -14.58 19.97
CA ALA A 304 -19.94 -13.98 18.70
C ALA A 304 -20.68 -14.95 17.76
N ILE A 305 -20.33 -16.25 17.78
CA ILE A 305 -21.04 -17.30 17.02
C ILE A 305 -22.17 -17.98 17.81
N GLU A 306 -22.68 -17.32 18.85
CA GLU A 306 -23.81 -17.79 19.66
C GLU A 306 -23.60 -19.19 20.28
N ARG A 307 -22.38 -19.47 20.74
CA ARG A 307 -22.01 -20.70 21.48
C ARG A 307 -21.67 -20.37 22.94
N PRO A 308 -22.65 -19.92 23.75
CA PRO A 308 -22.40 -19.42 25.10
C PRO A 308 -21.77 -20.45 26.04
N ASP A 309 -22.11 -21.73 25.94
CA ASP A 309 -21.52 -22.77 26.79
C ASP A 309 -20.01 -22.90 26.56
N ARG A 310 -19.58 -22.84 25.29
CA ARG A 310 -18.16 -22.89 24.92
C ARG A 310 -17.42 -21.62 25.35
N ALA A 311 -18.06 -20.47 25.19
CA ALA A 311 -17.52 -19.20 25.68
C ALA A 311 -17.30 -19.24 27.20
N ALA A 312 -18.30 -19.69 27.96
CA ALA A 312 -18.21 -19.80 29.41
C ALA A 312 -17.06 -20.72 29.84
N THR A 313 -16.91 -21.90 29.21
CA THR A 313 -15.79 -22.81 29.47
C THR A 313 -14.44 -22.13 29.27
N HIS A 314 -14.24 -21.43 28.16
CA HIS A 314 -12.95 -20.79 27.88
C HIS A 314 -12.66 -19.58 28.79
N TYR A 315 -13.67 -18.82 29.23
CA TYR A 315 -13.47 -17.81 30.27
C TYR A 315 -13.05 -18.43 31.61
N GLN A 316 -13.66 -19.56 32.01
CA GLN A 316 -13.28 -20.27 33.23
C GLN A 316 -11.84 -20.81 33.15
N GLU A 317 -11.45 -21.38 32.00
CA GLU A 317 -10.08 -21.82 31.74
C GLU A 317 -9.09 -20.64 31.80
N ALA A 318 -9.41 -19.51 31.17
CA ALA A 318 -8.60 -18.30 31.22
C ALA A 318 -8.37 -17.82 32.66
N PHE A 319 -9.44 -17.77 33.47
CA PHE A 319 -9.36 -17.41 34.88
C PHE A 319 -8.46 -18.38 35.66
N ALA A 320 -8.65 -19.69 35.50
CA ALA A 320 -7.87 -20.69 36.24
C ALA A 320 -6.37 -20.57 35.94
N VAL A 321 -6.01 -20.48 34.65
CA VAL A 321 -4.60 -20.32 34.23
C VAL A 321 -4.05 -19.00 34.73
N ALA A 322 -4.74 -17.88 34.52
CA ALA A 322 -4.30 -16.56 34.97
C ALA A 322 -4.12 -16.49 36.50
N ARG A 323 -5.06 -17.06 37.27
CA ARG A 323 -5.01 -17.07 38.74
C ARG A 323 -3.83 -17.85 39.28
N SER A 324 -3.55 -19.01 38.70
CA SER A 324 -2.39 -19.85 39.06
C SER A 324 -1.06 -19.20 38.67
N GLY A 325 -1.02 -18.51 37.54
CA GLY A 325 0.11 -17.70 37.09
C GLY A 325 0.22 -16.31 37.73
N GLN A 326 -0.66 -15.99 38.69
CA GLN A 326 -0.72 -14.67 39.37
C GLN A 326 -0.95 -13.47 38.42
N GLN A 327 -1.52 -13.71 37.24
CA GLN A 327 -1.93 -12.69 36.27
C GLN A 327 -3.31 -12.13 36.63
N TYR A 328 -3.40 -11.42 37.76
CA TYR A 328 -4.67 -10.96 38.32
C TYR A 328 -5.49 -10.06 37.39
N ALA A 329 -4.84 -9.31 36.48
CA ALA A 329 -5.53 -8.51 35.47
C ALA A 329 -6.38 -9.39 34.54
N TYR A 330 -5.77 -10.42 33.91
CA TYR A 330 -6.48 -11.36 33.05
C TYR A 330 -7.49 -12.22 33.82
N ALA A 331 -7.18 -12.58 35.07
CA ALA A 331 -8.12 -13.32 35.91
C ALA A 331 -9.40 -12.50 36.15
N SER A 332 -9.25 -11.22 36.52
CA SER A 332 -10.38 -10.30 36.72
C SER A 332 -11.17 -10.08 35.43
N GLU A 333 -10.48 -9.89 34.30
CA GLU A 333 -11.12 -9.70 33.00
C GLU A 333 -11.96 -10.93 32.59
N ALA A 334 -11.41 -12.13 32.73
CA ALA A 334 -12.11 -13.36 32.42
C ALA A 334 -13.38 -13.55 33.26
N LEU A 335 -13.32 -13.28 34.57
CA LEU A 335 -14.50 -13.33 35.45
C LEU A 335 -15.54 -12.30 35.07
N GLN A 336 -15.12 -11.06 34.77
CA GLN A 336 -16.03 -10.01 34.36
C GLN A 336 -16.78 -10.40 33.08
N LYS A 337 -16.05 -10.85 32.06
CA LYS A 337 -16.64 -11.29 30.78
C LYS A 337 -17.57 -12.50 30.96
N LEU A 338 -17.22 -13.44 31.84
CA LEU A 338 -18.08 -14.58 32.18
C LEU A 338 -19.37 -14.13 32.87
N ALA A 339 -19.28 -13.21 33.84
CA ALA A 339 -20.45 -12.69 34.51
C ALA A 339 -21.37 -11.90 33.57
N ASP A 340 -20.79 -11.11 32.66
CA ASP A 340 -21.53 -10.39 31.62
C ASP A 340 -22.22 -11.35 30.64
N LEU A 341 -21.55 -12.46 30.28
CA LEU A 341 -22.17 -13.53 29.50
C LEU A 341 -23.38 -14.12 30.23
N TYR A 342 -23.26 -14.51 31.50
CA TYR A 342 -24.40 -15.08 32.24
C TYR A 342 -25.55 -14.10 32.42
N ARG A 343 -25.27 -12.81 32.64
CA ARG A 343 -26.31 -11.76 32.65
C ARG A 343 -27.04 -11.66 31.32
N SER A 344 -26.31 -11.72 30.20
CA SER A 344 -26.91 -11.70 28.85
C SER A 344 -27.80 -12.91 28.55
N LEU A 345 -27.58 -14.03 29.24
CA LEU A 345 -28.37 -15.25 29.12
C LEU A 345 -29.52 -15.34 30.12
N ASP A 346 -29.78 -14.27 30.88
CA ASP A 346 -30.77 -14.21 31.96
C ASP A 346 -30.54 -15.29 33.04
N ARG A 347 -29.26 -15.56 33.35
CA ARG A 347 -28.80 -16.48 34.40
C ARG A 347 -28.09 -15.72 35.54
N PRO A 348 -28.81 -14.85 36.28
CA PRO A 348 -28.19 -13.95 37.26
C PRO A 348 -27.60 -14.69 38.47
N ASP A 349 -28.15 -15.85 38.85
CA ASP A 349 -27.64 -16.65 39.97
C ASP A 349 -26.24 -17.19 39.67
N ASP A 350 -26.00 -17.65 38.43
CA ASP A 350 -24.68 -18.09 37.99
C ASP A 350 -23.69 -16.92 37.97
N ALA A 351 -24.12 -15.74 37.49
CA ALA A 351 -23.30 -14.53 37.52
C ALA A 351 -22.90 -14.13 38.96
N LEU A 352 -23.79 -14.30 39.93
CA LEU A 352 -23.52 -14.00 41.34
C LEU A 352 -22.44 -14.91 41.93
N VAL A 353 -22.43 -16.19 41.55
CA VAL A 353 -21.38 -17.14 41.95
C VAL A 353 -20.02 -16.72 41.40
N VAL A 354 -19.96 -16.22 40.15
CA VAL A 354 -18.71 -15.74 39.55
C VAL A 354 -18.09 -14.57 40.33
N TYR A 355 -18.89 -13.65 40.86
CA TYR A 355 -18.40 -12.51 41.65
C TYR A 355 -17.94 -12.89 43.08
N GLN A 356 -18.16 -14.12 43.51
CA GLN A 356 -17.78 -14.62 44.84
C GLN A 356 -16.45 -15.38 44.85
N CYS A 357 -15.88 -15.67 43.67
CA CYS A 357 -14.58 -16.31 43.45
C CYS A 357 -13.44 -15.28 43.42
#